data_AF-A0A9N8E087-F1
#
_entry.id   AF-A0A9N8E087-F1
#
_cell.length_a   1.000
_cell.length_b   1.000
_cell.length_c   1.000
_cell.angle_alpha   90.00
_cell.angle_beta   90.00
_cell.angle_gamma   90.00
#
_symmetry.space_group_name_H-M   'P 1'
#
loop_
_entity.id
_entity.type
_entity.pdbx_description
1 polymer ?
#
loop_
_entity_poly.entity_id
_entity_poly.type
_entity_poly.pdbx_seq_one_letter_code
_entity_poly.pdbx_strand_id
1 'polypeptide(L)'
;MAAGRTNKHKSQDETTKVASSKGTTTDDPSNVQKPSNPSKGATALAEEHLPPLSLVFCVFFLSGPLFVLGLRDFLATGRVLVGPLGDDAFQQFTDSNFFFDSADWKSSQGGLSAIQAITTDANNMGGLFVRKLGGAAGAIVHLQKLLPLLFHPEGAQWMAGHFKPLYGMALAANLALATFYGMYLPDLKDSRADQFPKIIMGLLVVESLVLLYHLLLATTPKQQTRLPAIAMPEGKTPQSVASRIVARTVAVVTSVITLIAGRELFFPGTILEFIPRDDIYLEWTNALLHSPPAGSVELEEQGLEAALYIGDKFVSQLMALNLLILCGYKFLTAFFIQFGSDGSGQVKCKMIWKAQCIGDMMLVLMMRLFSSAALSASLDFRWHLMLVAYEGFILGLYAWF
;
A
#
# COMPACT_ATOMS: atom_id res chain seq x y z
N MET A 1 40.05 17.32 -75.26
CA MET A 1 40.04 16.38 -74.11
C MET A 1 38.60 15.86 -74.02
N ALA A 2 38.20 14.80 -74.73
CA ALA A 2 38.41 13.36 -74.44
C ALA A 2 38.08 13.03 -72.97
N ALA A 3 37.14 12.16 -72.57
CA ALA A 3 36.17 11.24 -73.20
C ALA A 3 35.02 11.11 -72.15
N GLY A 4 33.74 10.80 -72.43
CA GLY A 4 33.18 9.86 -73.40
C GLY A 4 32.99 8.48 -72.75
N ARG A 5 31.79 8.17 -72.23
CA ARG A 5 31.10 6.88 -72.45
C ARG A 5 29.68 6.80 -71.88
N THR A 6 28.84 6.24 -72.73
CA THR A 6 27.39 6.01 -72.70
C THR A 6 27.03 4.56 -72.36
N ASN A 7 25.75 4.38 -72.02
CA ASN A 7 24.87 3.21 -72.26
C ASN A 7 25.05 1.92 -71.43
N LYS A 8 23.96 1.44 -70.81
CA LYS A 8 23.07 0.41 -71.41
C LYS A 8 21.82 0.09 -70.57
N HIS A 9 20.68 0.05 -71.26
CA HIS A 9 19.42 -0.64 -70.95
C HIS A 9 19.57 -2.04 -70.34
N LYS A 10 18.62 -2.44 -69.49
CA LYS A 10 17.65 -3.52 -69.82
C LYS A 10 16.43 -3.53 -68.89
N SER A 11 15.24 -3.36 -69.49
CA SER A 11 13.95 -3.82 -68.98
C SER A 11 13.79 -5.30 -69.37
N GLN A 12 13.20 -6.12 -68.50
CA GLN A 12 12.36 -7.25 -68.90
C GLN A 12 11.59 -7.83 -67.71
N ASP A 13 10.29 -8.00 -67.93
CA ASP A 13 9.29 -8.76 -67.16
C ASP A 13 9.71 -10.21 -66.86
N GLU A 14 9.10 -10.83 -65.84
CA GLU A 14 8.27 -12.05 -66.01
C GLU A 14 7.75 -12.63 -64.66
N THR A 15 6.42 -12.59 -64.51
CA THR A 15 5.50 -13.67 -64.10
C THR A 15 5.88 -14.76 -63.08
N THR A 16 5.04 -14.83 -62.04
CA THR A 16 4.20 -15.98 -61.63
C THR A 16 4.82 -17.39 -61.61
N LYS A 17 4.90 -17.99 -60.41
CA LYS A 17 4.71 -19.45 -60.27
C LYS A 17 4.08 -19.82 -58.92
N VAL A 18 2.77 -20.08 -59.00
CA VAL A 18 2.00 -20.96 -58.13
C VAL A 18 2.56 -22.38 -58.31
N ALA A 19 2.85 -23.08 -57.22
CA ALA A 19 3.11 -24.52 -57.23
C ALA A 19 1.98 -25.24 -56.51
N SER A 20 1.06 -25.75 -57.33
CA SER A 20 0.12 -26.83 -57.02
C SER A 20 0.89 -28.16 -56.93
N SER A 21 0.67 -28.95 -55.88
CA SER A 21 0.85 -30.39 -55.95
C SER A 21 -0.48 -31.07 -55.58
N LYS A 22 -0.83 -32.08 -56.36
CA LYS A 22 -2.13 -32.74 -56.43
C LYS A 22 -1.91 -34.23 -56.22
N GLY A 23 -2.75 -34.86 -55.38
CA GLY A 23 -2.94 -36.31 -55.23
C GLY A 23 -2.04 -36.95 -54.17
N THR A 24 -2.53 -37.72 -53.20
CA THR A 24 -3.47 -38.84 -53.38
C THR A 24 -4.17 -39.16 -52.05
N THR A 25 -5.47 -39.39 -52.13
CA THR A 25 -6.36 -39.95 -51.10
C THR A 25 -6.03 -41.42 -50.79
N THR A 26 -5.89 -41.74 -49.51
CA THR A 26 -6.23 -43.05 -48.96
C THR A 26 -7.01 -42.83 -47.67
N ASP A 27 -8.24 -43.32 -47.68
CA ASP A 27 -9.19 -43.34 -46.58
C ASP A 27 -8.66 -44.14 -45.39
N ASP A 28 -8.70 -43.55 -44.19
CA ASP A 28 -8.56 -44.29 -42.93
C ASP A 28 -9.68 -43.83 -41.97
N PRO A 29 -10.76 -44.62 -41.79
CA PRO A 29 -11.91 -44.24 -40.99
C PRO A 29 -11.70 -44.66 -39.54
N SER A 30 -10.83 -43.96 -38.81
CA SER A 30 -10.70 -44.17 -37.36
C SER A 30 -10.15 -42.96 -36.60
N ASN A 31 -10.77 -41.79 -36.76
CA ASN A 31 -10.60 -40.74 -35.76
C ASN A 31 -11.94 -40.07 -35.43
N VAL A 32 -12.73 -40.81 -34.66
CA VAL A 32 -13.86 -40.25 -33.92
C VAL A 32 -13.28 -39.23 -32.95
N GLN A 33 -13.24 -37.96 -33.35
CA GLN A 33 -13.12 -36.84 -32.43
C GLN A 33 -14.31 -36.90 -31.48
N LYS A 34 -14.08 -37.53 -30.32
CA LYS A 34 -14.95 -37.40 -29.16
C LYS A 34 -15.11 -35.89 -28.89
N PRO A 35 -16.34 -35.36 -28.82
CA PRO A 35 -16.52 -33.98 -28.39
C PRO A 35 -15.94 -33.86 -26.98
N SER A 36 -14.98 -32.95 -26.82
CA SER A 36 -14.43 -32.60 -25.51
C SER A 36 -15.57 -32.14 -24.62
N ASN A 37 -15.75 -32.83 -23.50
CA ASN A 37 -16.76 -32.45 -22.49
C ASN A 37 -16.56 -30.98 -22.08
N PRO A 38 -17.54 -30.09 -22.29
CA PRO A 38 -17.41 -28.67 -21.95
C PRO A 38 -17.33 -28.43 -20.43
N SER A 39 -17.64 -29.42 -19.59
CA SER A 39 -17.63 -29.29 -18.13
C SER A 39 -16.26 -29.36 -17.46
N LYS A 40 -15.22 -29.86 -18.15
CA LYS A 40 -13.83 -29.86 -17.61
C LYS A 40 -13.06 -28.58 -17.92
N GLY A 41 -13.48 -27.82 -18.94
CA GLY A 41 -12.82 -26.57 -19.32
C GLY A 41 -13.12 -25.43 -18.35
N ALA A 42 -14.37 -25.30 -17.91
CA ALA A 42 -14.79 -24.20 -17.04
C ALA A 42 -14.20 -24.27 -15.63
N THR A 43 -14.11 -25.46 -15.04
CA THR A 43 -13.49 -25.68 -13.72
C THR A 43 -11.99 -25.49 -13.74
N ALA A 44 -11.29 -26.02 -14.75
CA ALA A 44 -9.85 -25.81 -14.90
C ALA A 44 -9.50 -24.33 -15.12
N LEU A 45 -10.32 -23.61 -15.90
CA LEU A 45 -10.14 -22.18 -16.15
C LEU A 45 -10.46 -21.33 -14.90
N ALA A 46 -11.45 -21.75 -14.09
CA ALA A 46 -11.76 -21.12 -12.81
C ALA A 46 -10.63 -21.31 -11.79
N GLU A 47 -10.05 -22.50 -11.69
CA GLU A 47 -8.90 -22.80 -10.82
C GLU A 47 -7.62 -22.05 -11.23
N GLU A 48 -7.46 -21.74 -12.52
CA GLU A 48 -6.31 -21.01 -13.05
C GLU A 48 -6.38 -19.50 -12.76
N HIS A 49 -7.58 -18.94 -12.81
CA HIS A 49 -7.82 -17.51 -12.69
C HIS A 49 -8.19 -17.04 -11.28
N LEU A 50 -8.90 -17.84 -10.47
CA LEU A 50 -9.42 -17.36 -9.20
C LEU A 50 -8.50 -17.69 -8.01
N PRO A 51 -8.47 -16.85 -6.97
CA PRO A 51 -7.77 -17.18 -5.73
C PRO A 51 -8.43 -18.38 -5.03
N PRO A 52 -7.63 -19.27 -4.38
CA PRO A 52 -8.14 -20.34 -3.54
C PRO A 52 -9.11 -19.80 -2.49
N LEU A 53 -10.29 -20.40 -2.37
CA LEU A 53 -11.32 -19.97 -1.43
C LEU A 53 -10.82 -19.96 0.03
N SER A 54 -9.94 -20.90 0.39
CA SER A 54 -9.29 -20.95 1.71
C SER A 54 -8.49 -19.68 2.00
N LEU A 55 -7.78 -19.14 1.00
CA LEU A 55 -7.03 -17.91 1.14
C LEU A 55 -7.95 -16.70 1.20
N VAL A 56 -8.97 -16.64 0.35
CA VAL A 56 -9.97 -15.56 0.37
C VAL A 56 -10.60 -15.46 1.75
N PHE A 57 -11.07 -16.60 2.28
CA PHE A 57 -11.65 -16.67 3.61
C PHE A 57 -10.64 -16.22 4.68
N CYS A 58 -9.42 -16.74 4.64
CA CYS A 58 -8.40 -16.39 5.62
C CYS A 58 -8.08 -14.89 5.64
N VAL A 59 -7.76 -14.28 4.49
CA VAL A 59 -7.42 -12.85 4.43
C VAL A 59 -8.63 -11.99 4.80
N PHE A 60 -9.84 -12.38 4.40
CA PHE A 60 -11.05 -11.64 4.76
C PHE A 60 -11.32 -11.66 6.28
N PHE A 61 -11.20 -12.81 6.93
CA PHE A 61 -11.45 -12.94 8.36
C PHE A 61 -10.31 -12.43 9.25
N LEU A 62 -9.08 -12.37 8.74
CA LEU A 62 -7.92 -11.93 9.53
C LEU A 62 -7.56 -10.45 9.25
N SER A 63 -7.49 -10.03 7.98
CA SER A 63 -7.25 -8.63 7.64
C SER A 63 -8.50 -7.76 7.61
N GLY A 64 -9.70 -8.33 7.41
CA GLY A 64 -10.95 -7.57 7.42
C GLY A 64 -11.22 -6.86 8.74
N PRO A 65 -11.14 -7.53 9.90
CA PRO A 65 -11.29 -6.87 11.20
C PRO A 65 -10.23 -5.77 11.41
N LEU A 66 -8.98 -6.01 11.02
CA LEU A 66 -7.90 -5.03 11.17
C LEU A 66 -8.07 -3.82 10.24
N PHE A 67 -8.62 -4.02 9.03
CA PHE A 67 -9.07 -2.94 8.16
C PHE A 67 -10.16 -2.09 8.82
N VAL A 68 -11.14 -2.72 9.47
CA VAL A 68 -12.19 -2.01 10.21
C VAL A 68 -11.61 -1.22 11.40
N LEU A 69 -10.60 -1.76 12.10
CA LEU A 69 -9.90 -1.02 13.17
C LEU A 69 -9.14 0.20 12.62
N GLY A 70 -8.46 0.06 11.48
CA GLY A 70 -7.84 1.20 10.80
C GLY A 70 -8.87 2.26 10.39
N LEU A 71 -10.01 1.83 9.84
CA LEU A 71 -11.11 2.74 9.49
C LEU A 71 -11.74 3.41 10.71
N ARG A 72 -11.83 2.72 11.86
CA ARG A 72 -12.24 3.32 13.12
C ARG A 72 -11.28 4.45 13.47
N ASP A 73 -9.98 4.20 13.51
CA ASP A 73 -9.01 5.22 13.89
C ASP A 73 -8.92 6.37 12.88
N PHE A 74 -9.25 6.11 11.61
CA PHE A 74 -9.39 7.12 10.55
C PHE A 74 -10.67 7.97 10.65
N LEU A 75 -11.85 7.36 10.87
CA LEU A 75 -13.14 8.07 10.79
C LEU A 75 -13.75 8.41 12.14
N ALA A 76 -13.61 7.54 13.13
CA ALA A 76 -14.34 7.54 14.41
C ALA A 76 -13.42 7.06 15.55
N THR A 77 -12.25 7.69 15.66
CA THR A 77 -11.20 7.39 16.65
C THR A 77 -11.83 7.34 18.03
N GLY A 78 -11.56 6.28 18.80
CA GLY A 78 -12.05 6.00 20.16
C GLY A 78 -13.51 5.55 20.30
N ARG A 79 -14.12 5.06 19.20
CA ARG A 79 -15.31 4.21 19.31
C ARG A 79 -14.90 2.80 19.72
N VAL A 80 -15.41 2.32 20.84
CA VAL A 80 -15.24 0.93 21.25
C VAL A 80 -16.03 0.03 20.29
N LEU A 81 -15.33 -0.92 19.66
CA LEU A 81 -15.93 -1.91 18.76
C LEU A 81 -16.08 -3.27 19.44
N VAL A 82 -15.11 -3.65 20.26
CA VAL A 82 -15.08 -4.97 20.92
C VAL A 82 -14.63 -4.87 22.38
N GLY A 83 -15.37 -4.08 23.18
CA GLY A 83 -15.08 -3.83 24.60
C GLY A 83 -14.76 -5.11 25.43
N PRO A 84 -15.55 -6.20 25.34
CA PRO A 84 -15.26 -7.45 26.06
C PRO A 84 -13.91 -8.12 25.73
N LEU A 85 -13.27 -7.74 24.62
CA LEU A 85 -11.97 -8.24 24.20
C LEU A 85 -10.80 -7.34 24.66
N GLY A 86 -11.07 -6.31 25.47
CA GLY A 86 -10.07 -5.38 25.99
C GLY A 86 -9.83 -4.15 25.12
N ASP A 87 -10.70 -3.86 24.14
CA ASP A 87 -10.62 -2.67 23.28
C ASP A 87 -10.71 -1.37 24.11
N ASP A 88 -11.55 -1.36 25.15
CA ASP A 88 -11.70 -0.21 26.08
C ASP A 88 -10.37 0.17 26.74
N ALA A 89 -9.69 -0.81 27.32
CA ALA A 89 -8.40 -0.63 27.98
C ALA A 89 -7.31 -0.20 26.99
N PHE A 90 -7.35 -0.73 25.76
CA PHE A 90 -6.45 -0.32 24.69
C PHE A 90 -6.70 1.13 24.24
N GLN A 91 -7.96 1.56 24.16
CA GLN A 91 -8.29 2.95 23.85
C GLN A 91 -7.90 3.91 24.97
N GLN A 92 -7.98 3.49 26.23
CA GLN A 92 -7.47 4.25 27.37
C GLN A 92 -5.95 4.33 27.37
N PHE A 93 -5.24 3.22 27.16
CA PHE A 93 -3.78 3.20 27.05
C PHE A 93 -3.28 4.15 25.97
N THR A 94 -3.96 4.12 24.82
CA THR A 94 -3.62 5.00 23.73
C THR A 94 -4.11 6.42 23.96
N ASP A 95 -4.96 6.77 24.93
CA ASP A 95 -5.63 8.09 25.06
C ASP A 95 -6.56 8.47 23.89
N SER A 96 -7.21 7.47 23.28
CA SER A 96 -8.17 7.68 22.19
C SER A 96 -9.50 8.28 22.65
N ASN A 97 -9.83 8.17 23.94
CA ASN A 97 -11.11 8.63 24.50
C ASN A 97 -11.14 10.15 24.72
N PHE A 98 -9.97 10.79 24.90
CA PHE A 98 -9.84 12.22 25.11
C PHE A 98 -10.52 13.07 24.01
N PHE A 99 -10.51 12.58 22.78
CA PHE A 99 -11.07 13.28 21.62
C PHE A 99 -12.61 13.24 21.51
N PHE A 100 -13.31 12.69 22.52
CA PHE A 100 -14.78 12.72 22.61
C PHE A 100 -15.34 13.78 23.57
N ASP A 101 -14.56 14.19 24.58
CA ASP A 101 -15.10 14.89 25.76
C ASP A 101 -14.78 16.39 25.82
N SER A 102 -14.01 16.94 24.87
CA SER A 102 -13.42 18.28 25.01
C SER A 102 -14.26 19.47 24.50
N ALA A 103 -15.52 19.28 24.08
CA ALA A 103 -16.41 20.41 23.79
C ALA A 103 -17.87 20.03 23.98
N ASP A 104 -18.69 20.95 24.51
CA ASP A 104 -20.16 20.86 24.64
C ASP A 104 -20.92 20.52 23.32
N TRP A 105 -20.20 20.32 22.22
CA TRP A 105 -20.69 19.68 21.02
C TRP A 105 -20.77 18.16 21.22
N LYS A 106 -21.98 17.67 21.51
CA LYS A 106 -22.34 16.24 21.47
C LYS A 106 -22.26 15.68 20.03
N SER A 107 -21.07 15.58 19.47
CA SER A 107 -20.78 14.66 18.39
C SER A 107 -20.52 13.34 19.10
N SER A 108 -21.55 12.52 19.26
CA SER A 108 -21.50 11.19 19.86
C SER A 108 -20.61 10.17 19.10
N GLN A 109 -19.68 10.64 18.25
CA GLN A 109 -18.96 9.85 17.26
C GLN A 109 -17.45 10.16 17.10
N GLY A 110 -16.80 11.06 17.87
CA GLY A 110 -15.32 11.20 17.85
C GLY A 110 -14.71 11.36 16.44
N GLY A 111 -15.44 12.10 15.59
CA GLY A 111 -15.28 12.09 14.15
C GLY A 111 -14.30 13.12 13.60
N LEU A 112 -14.31 13.31 12.29
CA LEU A 112 -13.59 14.40 11.60
C LEU A 112 -14.06 15.80 12.05
N SER A 113 -15.21 15.90 12.71
CA SER A 113 -15.74 17.10 13.34
C SER A 113 -14.94 17.58 14.56
N ALA A 114 -14.10 16.73 15.15
CA ALA A 114 -13.23 17.09 16.26
C ALA A 114 -12.00 17.92 15.82
N ILE A 115 -11.76 18.05 14.51
CA ILE A 115 -10.64 18.82 13.96
C ILE A 115 -10.91 20.31 14.17
N GLN A 116 -10.05 20.96 14.94
CA GLN A 116 -10.09 22.39 15.23
C GLN A 116 -9.01 23.14 14.44
N ALA A 117 -9.20 24.45 14.23
CA ALA A 117 -8.28 25.27 13.45
C ALA A 117 -7.00 25.67 14.20
N ILE A 118 -6.92 25.45 15.52
CA ILE A 118 -5.79 25.83 16.37
C ILE A 118 -5.41 24.62 17.22
N THR A 119 -4.12 24.35 17.37
CA THR A 119 -3.59 23.33 18.30
C THR A 119 -3.26 23.94 19.64
N THR A 120 -3.64 23.26 20.72
CA THR A 120 -3.29 23.55 22.11
C THR A 120 -3.07 22.25 22.88
N ASP A 121 -2.38 22.29 24.01
CA ASP A 121 -2.22 21.14 24.92
C ASP A 121 -3.58 20.57 25.35
N ALA A 122 -4.57 21.45 25.53
CA ALA A 122 -5.92 21.10 25.94
C ALA A 122 -6.76 20.43 24.84
N ASN A 123 -6.41 20.61 23.56
CA ASN A 123 -7.15 19.96 22.47
C ASN A 123 -6.34 18.90 21.71
N ASN A 124 -5.02 18.85 21.90
CA ASN A 124 -4.10 17.85 21.37
C ASN A 124 -4.37 17.46 19.90
N MET A 125 -4.57 18.46 19.02
CA MET A 125 -4.83 18.20 17.58
C MET A 125 -3.72 17.40 16.91
N GLY A 126 -2.51 17.44 17.46
CA GLY A 126 -1.41 16.58 17.06
C GLY A 126 -1.61 15.10 17.28
N GLY A 127 -1.97 14.73 18.50
CA GLY A 127 -2.32 13.34 18.83
C GLY A 127 -3.51 12.86 18.01
N LEU A 128 -4.49 13.74 17.74
CA LEU A 128 -5.61 13.43 16.85
C LEU A 128 -5.13 13.19 15.41
N PHE A 129 -4.27 14.06 14.89
CA PHE A 129 -3.72 13.92 13.54
C PHE A 129 -3.00 12.58 13.36
N VAL A 130 -2.13 12.22 14.31
CA VAL A 130 -1.34 10.98 14.26
C VAL A 130 -2.25 9.75 14.29
N ARG A 131 -3.32 9.78 15.07
CA ARG A 131 -4.32 8.69 15.09
C ARG A 131 -5.07 8.58 13.77
N LYS A 132 -5.53 9.71 13.22
CA LYS A 132 -6.29 9.73 11.96
C LYS A 132 -5.41 9.26 10.80
N LEU A 133 -4.17 9.73 10.74
CA LEU A 133 -3.19 9.35 9.72
C LEU A 133 -2.71 7.90 9.91
N GLY A 134 -2.45 7.48 11.15
CA GLY A 134 -2.13 6.10 11.51
C GLY A 134 -3.25 5.12 11.19
N GLY A 135 -4.50 5.50 11.45
CA GLY A 135 -5.70 4.75 11.07
C GLY A 135 -5.85 4.64 9.55
N ALA A 136 -5.62 5.74 8.81
CA ALA A 136 -5.59 5.71 7.35
C ALA A 136 -4.49 4.75 6.84
N ALA A 137 -3.26 4.88 7.34
CA ALA A 137 -2.15 4.03 6.95
C ALA A 137 -2.42 2.54 7.26
N GLY A 138 -2.90 2.24 8.47
CA GLY A 138 -3.28 0.88 8.89
C GLY A 138 -4.41 0.29 8.04
N ALA A 139 -5.46 1.07 7.76
CA ALA A 139 -6.53 0.64 6.86
C ALA A 139 -5.97 0.28 5.47
N ILE A 140 -5.07 1.08 4.93
CA ILE A 140 -4.49 0.82 3.60
C ILE A 140 -3.57 -0.40 3.60
N VAL A 141 -2.80 -0.64 4.67
CA VAL A 141 -1.99 -1.87 4.81
C VAL A 141 -2.86 -3.12 4.67
N HIS A 142 -4.04 -3.13 5.29
CA HIS A 142 -4.97 -4.26 5.17
C HIS A 142 -5.75 -4.25 3.85
N LEU A 143 -6.12 -3.08 3.33
CA LEU A 143 -6.75 -2.95 2.02
C LEU A 143 -5.85 -3.48 0.91
N GLN A 144 -4.53 -3.30 1.01
CA GLN A 144 -3.54 -3.81 0.08
C GLN A 144 -3.60 -5.34 -0.07
N LYS A 145 -4.05 -6.05 0.97
CA LYS A 145 -4.24 -7.51 0.96
C LYS A 145 -5.62 -7.90 0.45
N LEU A 146 -6.65 -7.12 0.78
CA LEU A 146 -8.04 -7.38 0.43
C LEU A 146 -8.36 -7.05 -1.04
N LEU A 147 -7.88 -5.90 -1.54
CA LEU A 147 -8.20 -5.40 -2.88
C LEU A 147 -7.87 -6.40 -4.00
N PRO A 148 -6.72 -7.09 -4.00
CA PRO A 148 -6.41 -8.15 -4.96
C PRO A 148 -7.42 -9.30 -5.01
N LEU A 149 -8.06 -9.60 -3.87
CA LEU A 149 -9.02 -10.70 -3.72
C LEU A 149 -10.44 -10.24 -4.08
N LEU A 150 -10.78 -8.98 -3.78
CA LEU A 150 -12.09 -8.38 -4.07
C LEU A 150 -12.22 -7.90 -5.51
N PHE A 151 -11.13 -7.37 -6.08
CA PHE A 151 -11.08 -6.79 -7.43
C PHE A 151 -9.98 -7.47 -8.22
N HIS A 152 -10.35 -8.58 -8.84
CA HIS A 152 -9.45 -9.31 -9.72
C HIS A 152 -9.24 -8.52 -11.02
N PRO A 153 -8.03 -8.02 -11.32
CA PRO A 153 -7.81 -7.23 -12.52
C PRO A 153 -7.89 -8.12 -13.77
N GLU A 154 -8.26 -7.51 -14.89
CA GLU A 154 -8.25 -8.18 -16.18
C GLU A 154 -6.85 -8.74 -16.49
N GLY A 155 -6.81 -9.99 -16.95
CA GLY A 155 -5.56 -10.68 -17.26
C GLY A 155 -4.73 -11.11 -16.05
N ALA A 156 -5.19 -10.93 -14.81
CA ALA A 156 -4.59 -11.63 -13.69
C ALA A 156 -4.88 -13.13 -13.76
N GLN A 157 -3.91 -13.91 -13.29
CA GLN A 157 -4.00 -15.35 -13.15
C GLN A 157 -3.32 -15.73 -11.86
N TRP A 158 -4.03 -16.55 -11.08
CA TRP A 158 -3.54 -17.04 -9.82
C TRP A 158 -2.29 -17.90 -10.00
N MET A 159 -2.42 -18.89 -10.89
CA MET A 159 -1.40 -19.90 -11.14
C MET A 159 -0.13 -19.34 -11.81
N ALA A 160 -0.26 -18.21 -12.52
CA ALA A 160 0.87 -17.47 -13.09
C ALA A 160 1.73 -16.76 -12.02
N GLY A 161 1.28 -16.72 -10.76
CA GLY A 161 2.02 -16.11 -9.66
C GLY A 161 2.02 -14.59 -9.69
N HIS A 162 1.02 -13.96 -10.31
CA HIS A 162 0.86 -12.50 -10.32
C HIS A 162 0.73 -11.91 -8.90
N PHE A 163 0.27 -12.70 -7.94
CA PHE A 163 0.06 -12.25 -6.57
C PHE A 163 1.25 -12.50 -5.64
N LYS A 164 2.30 -13.23 -6.09
CA LYS A 164 3.46 -13.61 -5.25
C LYS A 164 4.15 -12.42 -4.58
N PRO A 165 4.46 -11.30 -5.27
CA PRO A 165 5.12 -10.18 -4.63
C PRO A 165 4.26 -9.54 -3.54
N LEU A 166 2.95 -9.49 -3.76
CA LEU A 166 1.99 -8.94 -2.80
C LEU A 166 1.92 -9.79 -1.52
N TYR A 167 1.97 -11.12 -1.65
CA TYR A 167 2.03 -12.02 -0.48
C TYR A 167 3.35 -11.97 0.25
N GLY A 168 4.47 -11.87 -0.47
CA GLY A 168 5.78 -11.71 0.16
C GLY A 168 5.83 -10.46 1.03
N MET A 169 5.34 -9.33 0.52
CA MET A 169 5.25 -8.11 1.31
C MET A 169 4.19 -8.16 2.41
N ALA A 170 3.05 -8.82 2.17
CA ALA A 170 2.00 -8.97 3.20
C ALA A 170 2.47 -9.82 4.39
N LEU A 171 3.25 -10.86 4.11
CA LEU A 171 3.92 -11.68 5.14
C LEU A 171 4.90 -10.83 5.95
N ALA A 172 5.78 -10.07 5.28
CA ALA A 172 6.73 -9.20 5.96
C ALA A 172 6.02 -8.13 6.81
N ALA A 173 4.96 -7.52 6.29
CA ALA A 173 4.12 -6.54 6.98
C ALA A 173 3.51 -7.12 8.26
N ASN A 174 2.92 -8.32 8.18
CA ASN A 174 2.31 -8.96 9.35
C ASN A 174 3.31 -9.27 10.43
N LEU A 175 4.47 -9.81 10.05
CA LEU A 175 5.53 -10.12 11.01
C LEU A 175 6.06 -8.84 11.65
N ALA A 176 6.28 -7.77 10.87
CA ALA A 176 6.73 -6.49 11.41
C ALA A 176 5.72 -5.90 12.41
N LEU A 177 4.42 -5.90 12.08
CA LEU A 177 3.36 -5.44 12.98
C LEU A 177 3.28 -6.32 14.25
N ALA A 178 3.32 -7.65 14.10
CA ALA A 178 3.28 -8.56 15.24
C ALA A 178 4.49 -8.37 16.17
N THR A 179 5.69 -8.19 15.59
CA THR A 179 6.90 -7.86 16.36
C THR A 179 6.75 -6.53 17.08
N PHE A 180 6.22 -5.50 16.42
CA PHE A 180 5.99 -4.20 17.03
C PHE A 180 5.06 -4.25 18.24
N TYR A 181 3.90 -4.91 18.11
CA TYR A 181 3.02 -5.14 19.26
C TYR A 181 3.70 -5.97 20.36
N GLY A 182 4.54 -6.94 19.97
CA GLY A 182 5.33 -7.74 20.91
C GLY A 182 6.35 -6.91 21.70
N MET A 183 6.96 -5.90 21.08
CA MET A 183 7.92 -4.99 21.74
C MET A 183 7.25 -4.13 22.82
N TYR A 184 6.02 -3.67 22.58
CA TYR A 184 5.24 -2.86 23.52
C TYR A 184 4.38 -3.67 24.49
N LEU A 185 4.43 -5.01 24.41
CA LEU A 185 3.61 -5.88 25.26
C LEU A 185 3.85 -5.67 26.77
N PRO A 186 5.07 -5.39 27.27
CA PRO A 186 5.28 -5.04 28.67
C PRO A 186 4.49 -3.79 29.10
N ASP A 187 4.62 -2.68 28.37
CA ASP A 187 3.94 -1.41 28.70
C ASP A 187 2.41 -1.55 28.63
N LEU A 188 1.93 -2.29 27.64
CA LEU A 188 0.51 -2.63 27.48
C LEU A 188 0.00 -3.45 28.67
N LYS A 189 0.79 -4.42 29.15
CA LYS A 189 0.43 -5.27 30.28
C LYS A 189 0.41 -4.49 31.59
N ASP A 190 1.38 -3.61 31.80
CA ASP A 190 1.44 -2.76 32.99
C ASP A 190 0.23 -1.82 33.06
N SER A 191 -0.30 -1.43 31.90
CA SER A 191 -1.53 -0.64 31.76
C SER A 191 -2.81 -1.48 31.66
N ARG A 192 -2.74 -2.81 31.81
CA ARG A 192 -3.87 -3.76 31.68
C ARG A 192 -4.59 -3.70 30.32
N ALA A 193 -3.88 -3.29 29.28
CA ALA A 193 -4.35 -3.08 27.91
C ALA A 193 -3.79 -4.13 26.92
N ASP A 194 -3.25 -5.24 27.41
CA ASP A 194 -2.52 -6.23 26.60
C ASP A 194 -3.41 -7.26 25.89
N GLN A 195 -4.65 -7.47 26.36
CA GLN A 195 -5.54 -8.49 25.81
C GLN A 195 -5.85 -8.25 24.31
N PHE A 196 -6.22 -7.02 23.96
CA PHE A 196 -6.61 -6.69 22.59
C PHE A 196 -5.42 -6.73 21.60
N PRO A 197 -4.25 -6.13 21.91
CA PRO A 197 -3.01 -6.33 21.15
C PRO A 197 -2.62 -7.79 20.93
N LYS A 198 -2.77 -8.66 21.94
CA LYS A 198 -2.49 -10.10 21.79
C LYS A 198 -3.38 -10.76 20.75
N ILE A 199 -4.65 -10.36 20.67
CA ILE A 199 -5.58 -10.85 19.65
C ILE A 199 -5.11 -10.38 18.27
N ILE A 200 -4.77 -9.09 18.12
CA ILE A 200 -4.23 -8.55 16.87
C ILE A 200 -2.98 -9.32 16.42
N MET A 201 -2.01 -9.52 17.32
CA MET A 201 -0.82 -10.34 17.07
C MET A 201 -1.18 -11.75 16.61
N GLY A 202 -2.14 -12.41 17.27
CA GLY A 202 -2.63 -13.73 16.88
C GLY A 202 -3.18 -13.75 15.45
N LEU A 203 -4.02 -12.77 15.09
CA LEU A 203 -4.55 -12.65 13.73
C LEU A 203 -3.43 -12.48 12.68
N LEU A 204 -2.46 -11.61 12.97
CA LEU A 204 -1.31 -11.35 12.08
C LEU A 204 -0.42 -12.58 11.90
N VAL A 205 -0.15 -13.33 12.97
CA VAL A 205 0.66 -14.56 12.92
C VAL A 205 -0.07 -15.67 12.16
N VAL A 206 -1.36 -15.88 12.42
CA VAL A 206 -2.14 -16.89 11.68
C VAL A 206 -2.22 -16.53 10.20
N GLU A 207 -2.46 -15.26 9.86
CA GLU A 207 -2.48 -14.80 8.46
C GLU A 207 -1.12 -15.05 7.81
N SER A 208 -0.02 -14.73 8.51
CA SER A 208 1.35 -14.99 8.04
C SER A 208 1.58 -16.46 7.69
N LEU A 209 1.12 -17.39 8.53
CA LEU A 209 1.28 -18.83 8.27
C LEU A 209 0.52 -19.27 7.02
N VAL A 210 -0.70 -18.77 6.82
CA VAL A 210 -1.50 -19.10 5.63
C VAL A 210 -0.91 -18.48 4.37
N LEU A 211 -0.45 -17.24 4.43
CA LEU A 211 0.25 -16.58 3.32
C LEU A 211 1.53 -17.33 2.96
N LEU A 212 2.32 -17.74 3.95
CA LEU A 212 3.53 -18.53 3.74
C LEU A 212 3.21 -19.89 3.11
N TYR A 213 2.19 -20.60 3.58
CA TYR A 213 1.75 -21.86 3.00
C TYR A 213 1.40 -21.73 1.51
N HIS A 214 0.64 -20.69 1.14
CA HIS A 214 0.27 -20.44 -0.26
C HIS A 214 1.45 -20.00 -1.11
N LEU A 215 2.39 -19.21 -0.56
CA LEU A 215 3.64 -18.86 -1.23
C LEU A 215 4.47 -20.10 -1.53
N LEU A 216 4.63 -21.01 -0.57
CA LEU A 216 5.40 -22.24 -0.72
C LEU A 216 4.76 -23.20 -1.73
N LEU A 217 3.43 -23.38 -1.68
CA LEU A 217 2.70 -24.17 -2.67
C LEU A 217 2.85 -23.58 -4.09
N ALA A 218 2.73 -22.27 -4.23
CA ALA A 218 2.88 -21.59 -5.52
C ALA A 218 4.31 -21.63 -6.08
N THR A 219 5.31 -21.98 -5.25
CA THR A 219 6.70 -22.21 -5.69
C THR A 219 6.98 -23.64 -6.14
N THR A 220 6.03 -24.56 -5.99
CA THR A 220 6.21 -25.95 -6.43
C THR A 220 6.16 -26.06 -7.97
N PRO A 221 7.21 -26.58 -8.63
CA PRO A 221 7.36 -26.53 -10.09
C PRO A 221 6.30 -27.30 -10.89
N LYS A 222 5.51 -28.17 -10.25
CA LYS A 222 4.44 -28.93 -10.91
C LYS A 222 3.23 -28.09 -11.33
N GLN A 223 3.10 -26.84 -10.86
CA GLN A 223 1.93 -25.98 -11.10
C GLN A 223 2.22 -24.76 -11.99
N GLN A 224 3.47 -24.48 -12.35
CA GLN A 224 3.78 -23.41 -13.30
C GLN A 224 3.70 -23.95 -14.73
N THR A 225 2.49 -24.08 -15.26
CA THR A 225 2.30 -23.90 -16.70
C THR A 225 2.84 -22.51 -17.00
N ARG A 226 4.03 -22.42 -17.59
CA ARG A 226 4.55 -21.17 -18.15
C ARG A 226 3.61 -20.80 -19.29
N LEU A 227 2.54 -20.09 -18.97
CA LEU A 227 1.67 -19.53 -19.97
C LEU A 227 2.50 -18.56 -20.83
N PRO A 228 2.26 -18.51 -22.14
CA PRO A 228 2.92 -17.56 -23.01
C PRO A 228 2.68 -16.15 -22.47
N ALA A 229 3.74 -15.35 -22.38
CA ALA A 229 3.66 -13.97 -21.92
C ALA A 229 2.52 -13.25 -22.65
N ILE A 230 1.61 -12.63 -21.90
CA ILE A 230 0.55 -11.82 -22.49
C ILE A 230 1.24 -10.76 -23.35
N ALA A 231 0.97 -10.79 -24.65
CA ALA A 231 1.57 -9.86 -25.60
C ALA A 231 1.27 -8.44 -25.15
N MET A 232 2.32 -7.66 -24.90
CA MET A 232 2.15 -6.28 -24.44
C MET A 232 1.55 -5.43 -25.57
N PRO A 233 0.69 -4.45 -25.25
CA PRO A 233 0.35 -3.40 -26.20
C PRO A 233 1.63 -2.71 -26.69
N GLU A 234 1.68 -2.35 -27.98
CA GLU A 234 2.85 -1.67 -28.56
C GLU A 234 3.27 -0.45 -27.72
N GLY A 235 4.57 -0.31 -27.46
CA GLY A 235 5.15 0.80 -26.69
C GLY A 235 5.20 0.62 -25.16
N LYS A 236 4.61 -0.44 -24.60
CA LYS A 236 4.71 -0.75 -23.16
C LYS A 236 5.89 -1.69 -22.90
N THR A 237 7.05 -1.12 -22.58
CA THR A 237 8.24 -1.87 -22.14
C THR A 237 8.64 -1.44 -20.71
N PRO A 238 9.52 -2.19 -20.01
CA PRO A 238 10.12 -1.77 -18.73
C PRO A 238 10.74 -0.38 -18.77
N GLN A 239 11.19 0.03 -19.96
CA GLN A 239 11.80 1.32 -20.24
C GLN A 239 10.84 2.35 -20.85
N SER A 240 9.54 2.04 -20.87
CA SER A 240 8.51 2.98 -21.32
C SER A 240 8.56 4.28 -20.50
N VAL A 241 8.07 5.36 -21.11
CA VAL A 241 7.98 6.66 -20.45
C VAL A 241 7.14 6.56 -19.17
N ALA A 242 6.01 5.86 -19.23
CA ALA A 242 5.13 5.61 -18.08
C ALA A 242 5.85 4.90 -16.92
N SER A 243 6.53 3.78 -17.20
CA SER A 243 7.30 3.02 -16.19
C SER A 243 8.35 3.91 -15.51
N ARG A 244 9.09 4.71 -16.29
CA ARG A 244 10.11 5.62 -15.76
C ARG A 244 9.52 6.76 -14.95
N ILE A 245 8.39 7.33 -15.35
CA ILE A 245 7.71 8.39 -14.59
C ILE A 245 7.27 7.83 -13.24
N VAL A 246 6.56 6.70 -13.22
CA VAL A 246 6.08 6.12 -11.95
C VAL A 246 7.24 5.73 -11.06
N ALA A 247 8.25 5.01 -11.59
CA ALA A 247 9.39 4.58 -10.80
C ALA A 247 10.18 5.78 -10.21
N ARG A 248 10.35 6.87 -10.96
CA ARG A 248 11.02 8.08 -10.46
C ARG A 248 10.19 8.81 -9.41
N THR A 249 8.90 9.01 -9.66
CA THR A 249 8.00 9.68 -8.71
C THR A 249 7.94 8.90 -7.41
N VAL A 250 7.71 7.59 -7.49
CA VAL A 250 7.72 6.68 -6.34
C VAL A 250 9.07 6.73 -5.64
N ALA A 251 10.18 6.58 -6.37
CA ALA A 251 11.50 6.60 -5.75
C ALA A 251 11.78 7.90 -4.98
N VAL A 252 11.38 9.06 -5.49
CA VAL A 252 11.61 10.34 -4.81
C VAL A 252 10.67 10.49 -3.60
N VAL A 253 9.36 10.39 -3.81
CA VAL A 253 8.37 10.66 -2.77
C VAL A 253 8.44 9.60 -1.66
N THR A 254 8.45 8.32 -2.04
CA THR A 254 8.52 7.21 -1.08
C THR A 254 9.83 7.22 -0.29
N SER A 255 10.96 7.65 -0.88
CA SER A 255 12.22 7.76 -0.10
C SER A 255 12.15 8.82 0.98
N VAL A 256 11.56 9.98 0.70
CA VAL A 256 11.37 11.03 1.71
C VAL A 256 10.48 10.54 2.84
N ILE A 257 9.34 9.91 2.52
CA ILE A 257 8.43 9.35 3.53
C ILE A 257 9.14 8.25 4.34
N THR A 258 9.93 7.39 3.68
CA THR A 258 10.69 6.31 4.33
C THR A 258 11.73 6.86 5.31
N LEU A 259 12.43 7.94 4.95
CA LEU A 259 13.41 8.57 5.85
C LEU A 259 12.73 9.12 7.10
N ILE A 260 11.61 9.83 6.93
CA ILE A 260 10.87 10.44 8.05
C ILE A 260 10.23 9.36 8.93
N ALA A 261 9.55 8.37 8.33
CA ALA A 261 8.93 7.29 9.08
C ALA A 261 9.97 6.35 9.72
N GLY A 262 11.11 6.12 9.06
CA GLY A 262 12.22 5.34 9.61
C GLY A 262 12.86 6.02 10.82
N ARG A 263 13.11 7.33 10.72
CA ARG A 263 13.54 8.16 11.85
C ARG A 263 12.55 8.03 13.01
N GLU A 264 11.26 8.18 12.76
CA GLU A 264 10.25 8.09 13.82
C GLU A 264 10.19 6.72 14.49
N LEU A 265 10.30 5.64 13.71
CA LEU A 265 10.25 4.28 14.25
C LEU A 265 11.46 3.95 15.14
N PHE A 266 12.67 4.36 14.73
CA PHE A 266 13.92 3.95 15.40
C PHE A 266 14.54 5.01 16.30
N PHE A 267 14.36 6.28 15.96
CA PHE A 267 14.97 7.45 16.60
C PHE A 267 13.93 8.57 16.78
N PRO A 268 12.82 8.29 17.51
CA PRO A 268 11.78 9.29 17.75
C PRO A 268 12.40 10.53 18.42
N GLY A 269 12.09 11.71 17.89
CA GLY A 269 12.67 12.96 18.38
C GLY A 269 14.17 13.10 18.10
N THR A 270 14.58 12.88 16.86
CA THR A 270 15.89 13.31 16.36
C THR A 270 15.66 14.27 15.20
N ILE A 271 16.30 15.44 15.20
CA ILE A 271 16.19 16.42 14.10
C ILE A 271 17.07 15.99 12.93
N LEU A 272 16.51 15.91 11.72
CA LEU A 272 17.30 15.70 10.51
C LEU A 272 17.74 17.04 9.90
N GLU A 273 18.97 17.47 10.16
CA GLU A 273 19.54 18.74 9.67
C GLU A 273 19.51 18.88 8.12
N PHE A 274 19.46 17.76 7.39
CA PHE A 274 19.44 17.74 5.93
C PHE A 274 18.09 18.16 5.33
N ILE A 275 16.99 18.05 6.08
CA ILE A 275 15.67 18.47 5.63
C ILE A 275 15.44 19.87 6.20
N PRO A 276 15.38 20.93 5.35
CA PRO A 276 15.19 22.28 5.85
C PRO A 276 13.88 22.36 6.62
N ARG A 277 13.96 22.71 7.90
CA ARG A 277 12.86 22.86 8.88
C ARG A 277 12.09 21.60 9.30
N ASP A 278 12.81 20.54 9.68
CA ASP A 278 12.21 19.42 10.42
C ASP A 278 11.69 19.85 11.82
N ASP A 279 12.15 20.99 12.35
CA ASP A 279 11.80 21.61 13.64
C ASP A 279 10.29 21.82 13.85
N ILE A 280 9.56 22.27 12.81
CA ILE A 280 8.15 22.64 12.98
C ILE A 280 7.18 21.45 12.79
N TYR A 281 7.64 20.36 12.19
CA TYR A 281 6.91 19.09 12.14
C TYR A 281 6.78 18.44 13.52
N LEU A 282 7.69 18.79 14.44
CA LEU A 282 7.79 18.24 15.79
C LEU A 282 6.85 18.94 16.77
N GLU A 283 6.59 20.24 16.56
CA GLU A 283 5.76 21.06 17.45
C GLU A 283 4.28 20.62 17.45
N TRP A 284 3.83 19.95 16.40
CA TRP A 284 2.41 19.84 16.13
C TRP A 284 1.76 18.51 16.45
N THR A 285 2.51 17.41 16.61
CA THR A 285 1.92 16.06 16.59
C THR A 285 1.89 15.31 17.92
N ASN A 286 2.55 15.82 18.97
CA ASN A 286 2.75 15.05 20.22
C ASN A 286 3.31 13.62 19.99
N ALA A 287 3.88 13.38 18.82
CA ALA A 287 4.20 12.07 18.28
C ALA A 287 5.57 12.13 17.61
N LEU A 288 5.88 13.23 16.93
CA LEU A 288 7.20 13.57 16.43
C LEU A 288 7.85 14.50 17.46
N LEU A 289 8.69 13.97 18.35
CA LEU A 289 9.06 14.67 19.59
C LEU A 289 10.19 15.69 19.49
N HIS A 290 9.88 16.98 19.52
CA HIS A 290 10.71 18.00 20.17
C HIS A 290 9.80 19.14 20.63
N SER A 291 10.03 19.63 21.85
CA SER A 291 9.64 20.99 22.21
C SER A 291 10.29 21.97 21.22
N PRO A 292 9.64 23.12 20.92
CA PRO A 292 10.27 24.17 20.11
C PRO A 292 11.69 24.46 20.63
N PRO A 293 12.64 24.86 19.77
CA PRO A 293 14.03 25.06 20.17
C PRO A 293 14.14 25.93 21.44
N ALA A 294 15.01 25.55 22.37
CA ALA A 294 15.20 26.29 23.63
C ALA A 294 15.51 27.77 23.34
N GLY A 295 14.60 28.66 23.74
CA GLY A 295 14.69 30.11 23.50
C GLY A 295 14.05 30.62 22.21
N SER A 296 13.26 29.81 21.51
CA SER A 296 12.36 30.27 20.43
C SER A 296 11.14 30.98 20.99
N VAL A 297 10.57 31.92 20.22
CA VAL A 297 9.33 32.64 20.61
C VAL A 297 8.16 31.65 20.69
N GLU A 298 8.20 30.65 19.82
CA GLU A 298 7.27 29.53 19.76
C GLU A 298 7.32 28.66 21.03
N LEU A 299 8.48 28.52 21.69
CA LEU A 299 8.59 27.84 22.99
C LEU A 299 7.89 28.63 24.11
N GLU A 300 8.06 29.95 24.12
CA GLU A 300 7.46 30.83 25.13
C GLU A 300 5.94 31.00 24.95
N GLU A 301 5.45 30.90 23.72
CA GLU A 301 4.03 31.07 23.39
C GLU A 301 3.24 29.75 23.27
N GLN A 302 3.88 28.64 22.86
CA GLN A 302 3.22 27.38 22.45
C GLN A 302 3.98 26.11 22.85
N GLY A 303 5.00 26.23 23.72
CA GLY A 303 5.78 25.08 24.18
C GLY A 303 4.95 24.06 24.95
N LEU A 304 5.01 22.80 24.54
CA LEU A 304 4.38 21.67 25.25
C LEU A 304 5.03 21.48 26.64
N GLU A 305 4.25 21.58 27.71
CA GLU A 305 4.72 21.39 29.10
C GLU A 305 4.65 19.92 29.58
N ALA A 306 3.90 19.06 28.87
CA ALA A 306 3.59 17.70 29.31
C ALA A 306 4.60 16.65 28.83
N ALA A 307 5.02 15.75 29.74
CA ALA A 307 5.77 14.54 29.39
C ALA A 307 4.89 13.60 28.56
N LEU A 308 5.41 13.06 27.45
CA LEU A 308 4.61 12.18 26.60
C LEU A 308 4.22 10.91 27.30
N TYR A 309 2.94 10.59 27.15
CA TYR A 309 2.41 9.31 27.52
C TYR A 309 2.97 8.22 26.60
N ILE A 310 3.32 7.08 27.18
CA ILE A 310 3.81 5.91 26.45
C ILE A 310 2.85 5.45 25.33
N GLY A 311 1.55 5.70 25.50
CA GLY A 311 0.51 5.46 24.51
C GLY A 311 0.64 6.31 23.25
N ASP A 312 0.96 7.60 23.36
CA ASP A 312 1.14 8.48 22.20
C ASP A 312 2.38 8.08 21.40
N LYS A 313 3.47 7.76 22.09
CA LYS A 313 4.68 7.19 21.46
C LYS A 313 4.35 5.90 20.71
N PHE A 314 3.57 5.01 21.32
CA PHE A 314 3.12 3.78 20.68
C PHE A 314 2.33 4.07 19.39
N VAL A 315 1.36 5.00 19.41
CA VAL A 315 0.55 5.34 18.24
C VAL A 315 1.40 5.99 17.14
N SER A 316 2.33 6.88 17.49
CA SER A 316 3.26 7.51 16.55
C SER A 316 4.10 6.47 15.80
N GLN A 317 4.75 5.59 16.55
CA GLN A 317 5.61 4.57 15.95
C GLN A 317 4.81 3.53 15.18
N LEU A 318 3.57 3.24 15.59
CA LEU A 318 2.66 2.38 14.83
C LEU A 318 2.28 3.02 13.49
N MET A 319 1.98 4.33 13.47
CA MET A 319 1.75 5.09 12.23
C MET A 319 2.99 5.01 11.33
N ALA A 320 4.18 5.27 11.87
CA ALA A 320 5.43 5.23 11.14
C ALA A 320 5.70 3.85 10.53
N LEU A 321 5.48 2.77 11.29
CA LEU A 321 5.60 1.40 10.79
C LEU A 321 4.61 1.11 9.65
N ASN A 322 3.35 1.51 9.77
CA ASN A 322 2.37 1.33 8.70
C ASN A 322 2.78 2.10 7.43
N LEU A 323 3.26 3.34 7.56
CA LEU A 323 3.79 4.10 6.42
C LEU A 323 5.00 3.42 5.78
N LEU A 324 5.93 2.88 6.56
CA LEU A 324 7.08 2.12 6.05
C LEU A 324 6.64 0.85 5.29
N ILE A 325 5.62 0.15 5.78
CA ILE A 325 5.06 -1.02 5.09
C ILE A 325 4.50 -0.60 3.72
N LEU A 326 3.73 0.49 3.67
CA LEU A 326 3.18 1.03 2.41
C LEU A 326 4.30 1.46 1.45
N CYS A 327 5.34 2.11 1.97
CA CYS A 327 6.54 2.45 1.21
C CYS A 327 7.22 1.19 0.64
N GLY A 328 7.28 0.11 1.41
CA GLY A 328 7.78 -1.19 0.95
C GLY A 328 7.01 -1.73 -0.25
N TYR A 329 5.67 -1.65 -0.24
CA TYR A 329 4.85 -2.01 -1.41
C TYR A 329 5.15 -1.14 -2.63
N LYS A 330 5.33 0.16 -2.44
CA LYS A 330 5.70 1.10 -3.52
C LYS A 330 7.08 0.77 -4.09
N PHE A 331 8.10 0.56 -3.25
CA PHE A 331 9.45 0.16 -3.69
C PHE A 331 9.48 -1.18 -4.40
N LEU A 332 8.67 -2.15 -3.97
CA LEU A 332 8.52 -3.43 -4.65
C LEU A 332 8.11 -3.21 -6.12
N THR A 333 7.16 -2.32 -6.37
CA THR A 333 6.72 -1.99 -7.75
C THR A 333 7.66 -1.10 -8.53
N ALA A 334 8.45 -0.26 -7.88
CA ALA A 334 9.37 0.62 -8.59
C ALA A 334 10.64 -0.12 -9.04
N PHE A 335 11.15 -1.04 -8.21
CA PHE A 335 12.47 -1.64 -8.40
C PHE A 335 12.45 -3.13 -8.71
N PHE A 336 11.52 -3.89 -8.13
CA PHE A 336 11.52 -5.35 -8.24
C PHE A 336 10.52 -5.87 -9.28
N ILE A 337 9.41 -5.16 -9.48
CA ILE A 337 8.38 -5.49 -10.47
C ILE A 337 8.38 -4.40 -11.54
N GLN A 338 9.08 -4.59 -12.64
CA GLN A 338 9.09 -3.58 -13.70
C GLN A 338 7.91 -3.76 -14.68
N PHE A 339 7.39 -2.63 -15.16
CA PHE A 339 6.27 -2.60 -16.09
C PHE A 339 6.65 -3.28 -17.42
N GLY A 340 6.27 -4.54 -17.62
CA GLY A 340 6.56 -5.27 -18.85
C GLY A 340 7.80 -6.17 -18.86
N SER A 341 8.33 -6.55 -17.69
CA SER A 341 9.43 -7.53 -17.61
C SER A 341 9.10 -8.87 -18.27
N ASP A 342 7.81 -9.20 -18.36
CA ASP A 342 7.25 -10.46 -18.88
C ASP A 342 5.75 -10.33 -19.23
N GLY A 343 5.24 -9.10 -19.44
CA GLY A 343 3.80 -8.79 -19.55
C GLY A 343 3.04 -8.87 -18.22
N SER A 344 3.41 -9.80 -17.31
CA SER A 344 2.80 -9.94 -15.98
C SER A 344 3.14 -8.77 -15.03
N GLY A 345 4.30 -8.13 -15.22
CA GLY A 345 4.73 -6.98 -14.44
C GLY A 345 3.72 -5.82 -14.47
N GLN A 346 3.05 -5.60 -15.61
CA GLN A 346 1.99 -4.59 -15.71
C GLN A 346 0.79 -4.92 -14.79
N VAL A 347 0.34 -6.17 -14.79
CA VAL A 347 -0.78 -6.61 -13.94
C VAL A 347 -0.42 -6.45 -12.46
N LYS A 348 0.77 -6.93 -12.08
CA LYS A 348 1.32 -6.83 -10.73
C LYS A 348 1.39 -5.38 -10.23
N CYS A 349 1.93 -4.47 -11.04
CA CYS A 349 2.05 -3.06 -10.68
C CYS A 349 0.69 -2.37 -10.58
N LYS A 350 -0.21 -2.56 -11.57
CA LYS A 350 -1.54 -1.92 -11.55
C LYS A 350 -2.33 -2.30 -10.30
N MET A 351 -2.25 -3.54 -9.83
CA MET A 351 -2.92 -3.95 -8.59
C MET A 351 -2.41 -3.19 -7.38
N ILE A 352 -1.09 -3.10 -7.24
CA ILE A 352 -0.48 -2.42 -6.09
C ILE A 352 -0.79 -0.92 -6.16
N TRP A 353 -0.62 -0.30 -7.31
CA TRP A 353 -0.86 1.13 -7.50
C TRP A 353 -2.30 1.55 -7.29
N LYS A 354 -3.30 0.70 -7.58
CA LYS A 354 -4.70 1.02 -7.26
C LYS A 354 -4.91 1.19 -5.76
N ALA A 355 -4.42 0.24 -4.96
CA ALA A 355 -4.53 0.31 -3.51
C ALA A 355 -3.70 1.47 -2.93
N GLN A 356 -2.49 1.69 -3.44
CA GLN A 356 -1.63 2.81 -3.01
C GLN A 356 -2.24 4.17 -3.39
N CYS A 357 -2.85 4.31 -4.56
CA CYS A 357 -3.56 5.52 -4.95
C CYS A 357 -4.75 5.82 -4.03
N ILE A 358 -5.56 4.80 -3.67
CA ILE A 358 -6.65 4.96 -2.70
C ILE A 358 -6.07 5.43 -1.35
N GLY A 359 -4.94 4.86 -0.93
CA GLY A 359 -4.27 5.25 0.30
C GLY A 359 -3.73 6.67 0.28
N ASP A 360 -3.05 7.06 -0.78
CA ASP A 360 -2.55 8.42 -0.95
C ASP A 360 -3.71 9.43 -0.93
N MET A 361 -4.86 9.09 -1.53
CA MET A 361 -6.06 9.94 -1.44
C MET A 361 -6.60 10.05 0.00
N MET A 362 -6.57 8.98 0.80
CA MET A 362 -6.94 9.04 2.22
C MET A 362 -5.96 9.89 3.03
N LEU A 363 -4.65 9.75 2.79
CA LEU A 363 -3.62 10.55 3.45
C LEU A 363 -3.74 12.03 3.06
N VAL A 364 -3.93 12.33 1.76
CA VAL A 364 -4.17 13.69 1.25
C VAL A 364 -5.43 14.28 1.85
N LEU A 365 -6.50 13.51 2.01
CA LEU A 365 -7.72 13.99 2.66
C LEU A 365 -7.44 14.39 4.11
N MET A 366 -6.74 13.56 4.90
CA MET A 366 -6.40 13.91 6.28
C MET A 366 -5.50 15.12 6.34
N MET A 367 -4.43 15.12 5.55
CA MET A 367 -3.55 16.27 5.47
C MET A 367 -4.37 17.53 5.10
N ARG A 368 -5.28 17.45 4.13
CA ARG A 368 -6.11 18.60 3.76
C ARG A 368 -7.04 19.06 4.89
N LEU A 369 -7.71 18.17 5.60
CA LEU A 369 -8.62 18.54 6.70
C LEU A 369 -7.88 19.20 7.86
N PHE A 370 -6.67 18.74 8.15
CA PHE A 370 -5.81 19.31 9.18
C PHE A 370 -4.99 20.52 8.69
N SER A 371 -5.13 20.95 7.44
CA SER A 371 -4.35 22.07 6.89
C SER A 371 -4.64 23.42 7.53
N SER A 372 -5.86 23.64 8.03
CA SER A 372 -6.21 24.83 8.83
C SER A 372 -5.52 24.78 10.19
N ALA A 373 -5.55 23.61 10.81
CA ALA A 373 -4.93 23.33 12.09
C ALA A 373 -3.40 23.43 12.02
N ALA A 374 -2.83 23.12 10.86
CA ALA A 374 -1.41 23.28 10.54
C ALA A 374 -1.01 24.72 10.17
N LEU A 375 -1.94 25.69 10.09
CA LEU A 375 -1.57 27.10 9.84
C LEU A 375 -0.73 27.69 11.00
N SER A 376 -0.90 27.17 12.21
CA SER A 376 -0.04 27.47 13.35
C SER A 376 1.28 26.67 13.34
N ALA A 377 1.45 25.70 12.44
CA ALA A 377 2.58 24.75 12.39
C ALA A 377 3.26 24.65 11.01
N SER A 378 3.44 25.81 10.36
CA SER A 378 4.38 26.05 9.26
C SER A 378 4.20 25.39 7.88
N LEU A 379 5.16 25.72 7.01
CA LEU A 379 5.24 25.57 5.57
C LEU A 379 5.36 24.11 5.10
N ASP A 380 5.86 23.21 5.95
CA ASP A 380 6.32 21.87 5.53
C ASP A 380 5.18 20.87 5.35
N PHE A 381 4.05 21.09 6.03
CA PHE A 381 2.83 20.32 5.84
C PHE A 381 2.26 20.43 4.41
N ARG A 382 2.48 21.58 3.76
CA ARG A 382 2.07 21.82 2.38
C ARG A 382 2.93 21.04 1.38
N TRP A 383 4.21 20.88 1.67
CA TRP A 383 5.13 20.09 0.83
C TRP A 383 4.80 18.60 0.88
N HIS A 384 4.53 18.05 2.07
CA HIS A 384 4.11 16.66 2.21
C HIS A 384 2.76 16.40 1.53
N LEU A 385 1.79 17.30 1.74
CA LEU A 385 0.51 17.25 1.02
C LEU A 385 0.72 17.25 -0.50
N MET A 386 1.59 18.13 -1.01
CA MET A 386 1.90 18.21 -2.44
C MET A 386 2.58 16.94 -2.96
N LEU A 387 3.56 16.39 -2.24
CA LEU A 387 4.29 15.19 -2.64
C LEU A 387 3.38 13.96 -2.67
N VAL A 388 2.58 13.74 -1.62
CA VAL A 388 1.63 12.62 -1.56
C VAL A 388 0.51 12.80 -2.59
N ALA A 389 0.01 14.02 -2.80
CA ALA A 389 -0.98 14.29 -3.84
C ALA A 389 -0.42 14.06 -5.26
N TYR A 390 0.83 14.47 -5.50
CA TYR A 390 1.50 14.23 -6.78
C TYR A 390 1.73 12.73 -7.03
N GLU A 391 2.20 12.00 -6.02
CA GLU A 391 2.36 10.55 -6.11
C GLU A 391 1.01 9.85 -6.34
N GLY A 392 -0.02 10.19 -5.56
CA GLY A 392 -1.37 9.66 -5.72
C GLY A 392 -1.96 9.93 -7.11
N PHE A 393 -1.75 11.13 -7.66
CA PHE A 393 -2.17 11.47 -9.03
C PHE A 393 -1.45 10.62 -10.09
N ILE A 394 -0.13 10.47 -9.98
CA ILE A 394 0.66 9.67 -10.93
C ILE A 394 0.27 8.19 -10.83
N LEU A 395 0.14 7.64 -9.62
CA LEU A 395 -0.31 6.27 -9.43
C LEU A 395 -1.73 6.06 -9.98
N GLY A 396 -2.65 7.00 -9.72
CA GLY A 396 -4.01 6.97 -10.25
C GLY A 396 -4.06 6.98 -11.78
N LEU A 397 -3.29 7.87 -12.41
CA LEU A 397 -3.24 7.97 -13.87
C LEU A 397 -2.81 6.63 -14.49
N TYR A 398 -1.72 6.02 -14.02
CA TYR A 398 -1.16 4.81 -14.64
C TYR A 398 -1.76 3.50 -14.13
N ALA A 399 -2.46 3.52 -13.01
CA ALA A 399 -3.18 2.35 -12.52
C ALA A 399 -4.49 2.11 -13.29
N TRP A 400 -5.22 3.18 -13.65
CA TRP A 400 -6.51 3.10 -14.33
C TRP A 400 -6.47 3.31 -15.84
N PHE A 401 -5.59 4.17 -16.34
CA PHE A 401 -5.37 4.41 -17.78
C PHE A 401 -4.11 3.69 -18.28
#